data_AF-A0A8S3Z0S3-F1
#
_entry.id   AF-A0A8S3Z0S3-F1
#
_cell.length_a   1.000
_cell.length_b   1.000
_cell.length_c   1.000
_cell.angle_alpha   90.00
_cell.angle_beta   90.00
_cell.angle_gamma   90.00
#
_symmetry.space_group_name_H-M   'P 1'
#
loop_
_entity.id
_entity.type
_entity.pdbx_description
1 polymer ?
#
loop_
_entity_poly.entity_id
_entity_poly.type
_entity_poly.pdbx_seq_one_letter_code
_entity_poly.pdbx_strand_id
1 'polypeptide(L)'
;FMTKNPSKRLGCVTSQGCEKAILVHPFFHDKIDWDALELRKVRPPFKPKIKNKTDANNFDRDFTTEDPVLTPVDPALIKTINQEEFRGFSFVNPEYGKLQLEASGQTH
;
A
#
# COMPACT_ATOMS: atom_id res chain seq x y z
N PHE A 1 13.41 10.74 -15.32
CA PHE A 1 12.76 10.86 -13.99
C PHE A 1 13.33 11.99 -13.13
N MET A 2 14.65 12.11 -12.93
CA MET A 2 15.25 13.13 -12.05
C MET A 2 15.40 14.54 -12.69
N THR A 3 14.59 14.86 -13.70
CA THR A 3 14.60 16.20 -14.30
C THR A 3 14.13 17.22 -13.25
N LYS A 4 14.98 18.21 -12.96
CA LYS A 4 14.69 19.22 -11.93
C LYS A 4 13.42 20.00 -12.22
N ASN A 5 13.28 20.50 -13.46
CA ASN A 5 12.07 21.19 -13.89
C ASN A 5 10.90 20.19 -14.04
N PRO A 6 9.81 20.32 -13.27
CA PRO A 6 8.65 19.42 -13.34
C PRO A 6 8.00 19.39 -14.72
N SER A 7 7.88 20.54 -15.40
CA SER A 7 7.24 20.63 -16.73
C SER A 7 8.02 19.90 -17.83
N LYS A 8 9.26 19.48 -17.56
CA LYS A 8 10.10 18.68 -18.46
C LYS A 8 10.35 17.26 -17.95
N ARG A 9 9.74 16.87 -16.83
CA ARG A 9 9.93 15.56 -16.22
C ARG A 9 9.05 14.54 -16.92
N LEU A 10 9.61 13.38 -17.25
CA LEU A 10 8.85 12.23 -17.74
C LEU A 10 7.67 11.95 -16.78
N GLY A 11 6.46 11.81 -17.33
CA GLY A 11 5.23 11.73 -16.54
C GLY A 11 4.46 13.05 -16.43
N CYS A 12 5.10 14.19 -16.70
CA CYS A 12 4.50 15.53 -16.50
C CYS A 12 4.39 16.36 -17.79
N VAL A 13 5.04 15.95 -18.87
CA VAL A 13 5.01 16.68 -20.15
C VAL A 13 3.68 16.41 -20.86
N THR A 14 2.81 17.41 -20.90
CA THR A 14 1.46 17.29 -21.49
C THR A 14 1.49 16.87 -22.95
N SER A 15 2.41 17.43 -23.75
CA SER A 15 2.57 17.07 -25.16
C SER A 15 3.04 15.64 -25.39
N GLN A 16 3.53 14.95 -24.35
CA GLN A 16 3.95 13.55 -24.41
C GLN A 16 2.92 12.61 -23.76
N GLY A 17 1.73 13.10 -23.38
CA GLY A 17 0.68 12.28 -22.77
C GLY A 17 0.90 11.98 -21.29
N CYS A 18 1.66 12.82 -20.57
CA CYS A 18 1.85 12.76 -19.13
C CYS A 18 2.29 11.37 -18.63
N GLU A 19 1.51 10.73 -17.76
CA GLU A 19 1.81 9.43 -17.16
C GLU A 19 1.87 8.30 -18.19
N LYS A 20 1.13 8.40 -19.29
CA LYS A 20 1.17 7.39 -20.36
C LYS A 20 2.56 7.28 -21.00
N ALA A 21 3.32 8.39 -21.00
CA ALA A 21 4.71 8.39 -21.48
C ALA A 21 5.63 7.48 -20.65
N ILE A 22 5.31 7.23 -19.37
CA ILE A 22 6.07 6.33 -18.52
C ILE A 22 5.90 4.89 -19.00
N LEU A 23 4.68 4.50 -19.37
CA LEU A 23 4.33 3.14 -19.76
C LEU A 23 5.04 2.70 -21.04
N VAL A 24 5.20 3.62 -21.99
CA VAL A 24 5.85 3.39 -23.30
C VAL A 24 7.33 3.77 -23.32
N HIS A 25 7.91 4.15 -22.17
CA HIS A 25 9.33 4.48 -22.11
C HIS A 25 10.18 3.25 -22.47
N PRO A 26 11.29 3.40 -23.22
CA PRO A 26 12.11 2.26 -23.67
C PRO A 26 12.54 1.29 -22.57
N PHE A 27 12.70 1.78 -21.35
CA PHE A 27 13.01 0.95 -20.18
C PHE A 27 11.94 -0.10 -19.87
N PHE A 28 10.66 0.20 -20.12
CA PHE A 28 9.52 -0.66 -19.77
C PHE A 28 8.82 -1.29 -20.97
N HIS A 29 8.70 -0.59 -22.11
CA HIS A 29 7.72 -0.93 -23.15
C HIS A 29 7.81 -2.35 -23.71
N ASP A 30 9.03 -2.89 -23.88
CA ASP A 30 9.25 -4.25 -24.40
C ASP A 30 9.33 -5.32 -23.30
N LYS A 31 9.28 -4.91 -22.02
CA LYS A 31 9.58 -5.78 -20.88
C LYS A 31 8.41 -5.98 -19.93
N ILE A 32 7.45 -5.06 -19.93
CA ILE A 32 6.34 -5.03 -18.98
C ILE A 32 5.02 -5.05 -19.75
N ASP A 33 4.27 -6.13 -19.57
CA ASP A 33 2.83 -6.14 -19.83
C ASP A 33 2.13 -5.48 -18.63
N TRP A 34 1.60 -4.27 -18.85
CA TRP A 34 0.99 -3.46 -17.80
C TRP A 34 -0.34 -4.05 -17.31
N ASP A 35 -1.14 -4.67 -18.18
CA ASP A 35 -2.42 -5.28 -17.83
C ASP A 35 -2.18 -6.55 -17.01
N ALA A 36 -1.21 -7.38 -17.42
CA ALA A 36 -0.82 -8.55 -16.64
C ALA A 36 -0.19 -8.17 -15.29
N LEU A 37 0.56 -7.07 -15.23
CA LEU A 37 1.15 -6.56 -13.99
C LEU A 37 0.07 -6.10 -13.00
N GLU A 38 -0.92 -5.33 -13.46
CA GLU A 38 -2.04 -4.85 -12.64
C GLU A 38 -2.87 -6.02 -12.10
N LEU A 39 -3.12 -7.03 -12.95
CA LEU A 39 -3.80 -8.29 -12.56
C LEU A 39 -2.92 -9.23 -11.73
N ARG A 40 -1.71 -8.81 -11.31
CA ARG A 40 -0.75 -9.60 -10.52
C ARG A 40 -0.35 -10.94 -11.16
N LYS A 41 -0.40 -11.04 -12.49
CA LYS A 41 -0.02 -12.24 -13.27
C LYS A 41 1.48 -12.29 -13.59
N VAL A 42 2.17 -11.15 -13.51
CA VAL A 42 3.63 -11.09 -13.65
C VAL A 42 4.29 -11.62 -12.37
N ARG A 43 5.10 -12.68 -12.51
CA ARG A 43 5.83 -13.26 -11.38
C ARG A 43 6.88 -12.26 -10.85
N PRO A 44 6.87 -11.90 -9.55
CA PRO A 44 7.91 -11.05 -8.98
C PRO A 44 9.30 -11.71 -9.09
N PRO A 45 10.36 -10.94 -9.38
CA PRO A 45 11.72 -11.48 -9.47
C PRO A 45 12.28 -11.93 -8.12
N PHE A 46 11.69 -11.46 -7.02
CA PHE A 46 12.07 -11.82 -5.65
C PHE A 46 10.84 -12.28 -4.87
N LYS A 47 11.00 -13.38 -4.12
CA LYS A 47 9.98 -13.89 -3.20
C LYS A 47 10.54 -13.81 -1.78
N PRO A 48 9.96 -12.98 -0.88
CA PRO A 48 10.41 -12.90 0.50
C PRO A 48 10.19 -14.24 1.22
N LYS A 49 11.05 -14.54 2.20
CA LYS A 49 10.90 -15.73 3.04
C LYS A 49 9.83 -15.44 4.09
N ILE A 50 8.80 -16.29 4.13
CA ILE A 50 7.69 -16.23 5.08
C ILE A 50 7.44 -17.64 5.57
N LYS A 51 7.49 -17.85 6.89
CA LYS A 51 7.33 -19.15 7.53
C LYS A 51 5.87 -19.49 7.83
N ASN A 52 5.09 -18.49 8.26
CA ASN A 52 3.68 -18.65 8.65
C ASN A 52 2.92 -17.32 8.57
N LYS A 53 1.62 -17.33 8.88
CA LYS A 53 0.72 -16.16 8.78
C LYS A 53 1.07 -15.02 9.75
N THR A 54 1.79 -15.29 10.83
CA THR A 54 2.18 -14.32 11.86
C THR A 54 3.69 -14.00 11.81
N ASP A 55 4.35 -14.34 10.71
CA ASP A 55 5.80 -14.17 10.57
C ASP A 55 6.16 -12.68 10.42
N ALA A 56 7.00 -12.18 11.33
CA ALA A 56 7.47 -10.80 11.34
C ALA A 56 8.96 -10.65 10.92
N ASN A 57 9.59 -11.68 10.32
CA ASN A 57 11.02 -11.67 9.99
C ASN A 57 11.46 -10.65 8.92
N ASN A 58 10.51 -10.01 8.21
CA ASN A 58 10.80 -8.96 7.23
C ASN A 58 10.60 -7.54 7.81
N PHE A 59 10.37 -7.43 9.12
CA PHE A 59 10.32 -6.19 9.87
C PHE A 59 11.60 -6.07 10.73
N ASP A 60 11.91 -4.84 11.15
CA ASP A 60 13.06 -4.62 12.04
C ASP A 60 12.88 -5.36 13.38
N ARG A 61 13.99 -5.87 13.90
CA ARG A 61 13.99 -6.57 15.19
C ARG A 61 13.72 -5.61 16.33
N ASP A 62 14.17 -4.37 16.23
CA ASP A 62 13.97 -3.37 17.28
C ASP A 62 12.48 -3.26 17.64
N PHE A 63 11.58 -3.21 16.64
CA PHE A 63 10.13 -3.16 16.87
C PHE A 63 9.49 -4.52 17.19
N THR A 64 9.96 -5.60 16.57
CA THR A 64 9.32 -6.92 16.76
C THR A 64 9.69 -7.61 18.07
N THR A 65 10.71 -7.10 18.76
CA THR A 65 11.08 -7.55 20.12
C THR A 65 10.43 -6.73 21.24
N GLU A 66 9.82 -5.59 20.92
CA GLU A 66 9.05 -4.81 21.89
C GLU A 66 7.75 -5.53 22.26
N ASP A 67 7.28 -5.29 23.49
CA ASP A 67 5.99 -5.78 23.93
C ASP A 67 4.87 -5.07 23.15
N PRO A 68 3.91 -5.80 22.56
CA PRO A 68 2.83 -5.21 21.75
C PRO A 68 1.73 -4.61 22.64
N VAL A 69 2.10 -3.64 23.47
CA VAL A 69 1.23 -2.96 24.44
C VAL A 69 1.00 -1.51 24.03
N LEU A 70 -0.21 -1.02 24.28
CA LEU A 70 -0.51 0.40 24.09
C LEU A 70 0.12 1.20 25.23
N THR A 71 0.86 2.25 24.90
CA THR A 71 1.36 3.19 25.91
C THR A 71 0.18 3.81 26.67
N PRO A 72 0.17 3.77 28.02
CA PRO A 72 -0.88 4.41 28.80
C PRO A 72 -0.93 5.92 28.53
N VAL A 73 -2.13 6.48 28.40
CA VAL A 73 -2.33 7.92 28.15
C VAL A 73 -3.01 8.58 29.35
N ASP A 74 -2.58 9.78 29.71
CA ASP A 74 -3.19 10.59 30.77
C ASP A 74 -4.61 11.03 30.36
N PRO A 75 -5.65 10.67 31.12
CA PRO A 75 -7.02 11.13 30.87
C PRO A 75 -7.18 12.65 30.89
N ALA A 76 -6.34 13.40 31.60
CA ALA A 76 -6.38 14.86 31.61
C ALA A 76 -5.98 15.44 30.25
N LEU A 77 -4.97 14.87 29.59
CA LEU A 77 -4.56 15.24 28.23
C LEU A 77 -5.68 14.97 27.22
N ILE A 78 -6.37 13.83 27.32
CA ILE A 78 -7.47 13.49 26.42
C ILE A 78 -8.59 14.54 26.48
N LYS A 79 -8.88 15.07 27.68
CA LYS A 79 -9.91 16.10 27.87
C LYS A 79 -9.56 17.45 27.23
N THR A 80 -8.28 17.74 26.97
CA THR A 80 -7.88 18.98 26.30
C THR A 80 -8.00 18.91 24.78
N ILE A 81 -8.22 17.71 24.21
CA ILE A 81 -8.31 17.49 22.78
C ILE A 81 -9.75 17.69 22.30
N ASN A 82 -9.94 18.50 21.25
CA ASN A 82 -11.24 18.69 20.61
C ASN A 82 -11.66 17.43 19.83
N GLN A 83 -12.61 16.67 20.39
CA GLN A 83 -13.06 15.40 19.79
C GLN A 83 -13.81 15.58 18.46
N GLU A 84 -14.30 16.78 18.16
CA GLU A 84 -15.00 17.05 16.91
C GLU A 84 -14.09 17.00 15.68
N GLU A 85 -12.77 17.17 15.85
CA GLU A 85 -11.79 17.01 14.76
C GLU A 85 -11.74 15.58 14.22
N PHE A 86 -12.18 14.60 15.01
CA PHE A 86 -12.23 13.18 14.62
C PHE A 86 -13.61 12.75 14.12
N ARG A 87 -14.56 13.68 13.96
CA ARG A 87 -15.88 13.37 13.39
C ARG A 87 -15.71 12.83 11.97
N GLY A 88 -16.23 11.62 11.72
CA GLY A 88 -16.11 10.94 10.43
C GLY A 88 -14.86 10.08 10.27
N PHE A 89 -14.08 9.87 11.34
CA PHE A 89 -12.91 8.99 11.30
C PHE A 89 -13.24 7.52 11.04
N SER A 90 -14.38 7.05 11.58
CA SER A 90 -14.78 5.64 11.44
C SER A 90 -15.11 5.29 9.99
N PHE A 91 -14.42 4.26 9.48
CA PHE A 91 -14.64 3.69 8.16
C PHE A 91 -14.71 2.16 8.25
N VAL A 92 -15.66 1.57 7.53
CA VAL A 92 -15.75 0.12 7.34
C VAL A 92 -15.81 -0.12 5.83
N ASN A 93 -14.91 -0.97 5.32
CA ASN A 93 -14.99 -1.41 3.93
C ASN A 93 -16.29 -2.23 3.75
N PRO A 94 -17.24 -1.79 2.90
CA PRO A 94 -18.49 -2.52 2.66
C PRO A 94 -18.29 -3.95 2.15
N GLU A 95 -17.16 -4.22 1.49
CA GLU A 95 -16.82 -5.52 0.93
C GLU A 95 -16.10 -6.45 1.92
N TYR A 96 -15.79 -5.98 3.14
CA TYR A 96 -14.98 -6.74 4.10
C TYR A 96 -15.58 -8.11 4.47
N GLY A 97 -16.90 -8.17 4.66
CA GLY A 97 -17.59 -9.43 4.99
C GLY A 97 -17.59 -10.45 3.84
N LYS A 98 -17.61 -9.99 2.59
CA LYS A 98 -17.59 -10.84 1.40
C LYS A 98 -16.21 -11.48 1.19
N LEU A 99 -15.15 -10.70 1.42
CA LEU A 99 -13.77 -11.18 1.32
C LEU A 99 -13.43 -12.28 2.34
N GLN A 100 -14.05 -12.27 3.52
CA GLN A 100 -13.87 -13.34 4.52
C GLN A 100 -14.51 -14.67 4.11
N LEU A 101 -15.68 -14.62 3.46
CA LEU A 101 -16.40 -15.81 2.96
C LEU A 101 -15.66 -16.46 1.78
N GLU A 102 -15.11 -15.66 0.88
CA GLU A 102 -14.30 -16.18 -0.24
C GLU A 102 -12.97 -16.79 0.25
N ALA A 103 -12.36 -16.22 1.29
CA ALA A 103 -11.12 -16.73 1.88
C ALA A 103 -11.30 -18.02 2.72
N SER A 104 -12.52 -18.35 3.16
CA SER A 104 -12.82 -19.55 3.95
C SER A 104 -13.22 -20.78 3.10
N GLY A 105 -13.29 -20.64 1.77
CA GLY A 105 -13.55 -21.76 0.85
C GLY A 105 -14.94 -22.37 0.95
N GLN A 106 -15.91 -21.68 1.54
CA GLN A 106 -17.31 -22.08 1.53
C GLN A 106 -18.07 -21.35 0.42
N THR A 107 -18.00 -21.88 -0.79
CA THR A 107 -18.94 -21.53 -1.87
C THR A 107 -20.02 -22.61 -1.94
N HIS A 108 -21.28 -22.16 -2.03
CA HIS A 108 -22.46 -23.00 -2.29
C HIS A 108 -22.33 -23.85 -3.56
#